data_AF-A0A7C9K587-F1
#
_entry.id   AF-A0A7C9K587-F1
#
_cell.length_a   1.000
_cell.length_b   1.000
_cell.length_c   1.000
_cell.angle_alpha   90.00
_cell.angle_beta   90.00
_cell.angle_gamma   90.00
#
_symmetry.space_group_name_H-M   'P 1'
#
loop_
_entity.id
_entity.type
_entity.pdbx_description
1 polymer ?
#
loop_
_entity_poly.entity_id
_entity_poly.type
_entity_poly.pdbx_seq_one_letter_code
_entity_poly.pdbx_strand_id
1 'polypeptide(L)'
;MWYLKYKEYEEESVRNDYEVSKKYLDELYGKTTPTAVYLRKHQPIDPLIARTLNSPLCESISERDNEFAIYLTLGANSKMFLGQLAHEVAHLKNAHAFDLYIEGINTNFARKLHSHLGREDEWLEWEGHFSAGKDPLYADTYFLIKELEEEISHDFVSKAFNHLTLTKGKDDKSIYVINLKQWLNEIEGEERANAVKIFEKHQAKILLHKSGDYEQTQMLAELEA
;
A
#
# COMPACT_ATOMS: atom_id res chain seq x y z
N MET A 1 14.78 -10.35 12.35
CA MET A 1 15.30 -10.55 10.99
C MET A 1 14.38 -11.50 10.26
N TRP A 2 13.63 -11.01 9.28
CA TRP A 2 12.71 -11.79 8.46
C TRP A 2 13.48 -12.46 7.31
N TYR A 3 14.49 -13.28 7.61
CA TYR A 3 15.18 -14.04 6.57
C TYR A 3 14.33 -15.25 6.18
N LEU A 4 13.24 -14.99 5.45
CA LEU A 4 12.53 -16.03 4.71
C LEU A 4 13.45 -16.50 3.56
N LYS A 5 13.39 -17.78 3.22
CA LYS A 5 13.95 -18.22 1.94
C LYS A 5 13.20 -17.50 0.83
N TYR A 6 13.91 -17.07 -0.20
CA TYR A 6 13.31 -16.45 -1.37
C TYR A 6 13.97 -16.97 -2.64
N LYS A 7 13.24 -16.84 -3.75
CA LYS A 7 13.80 -16.99 -5.10
C LYS A 7 13.66 -15.65 -5.80
N GLU A 8 14.69 -15.19 -6.48
CA GLU A 8 14.57 -14.02 -7.36
C GLU A 8 13.63 -14.36 -8.53
N TYR A 9 12.80 -13.39 -8.95
CA TYR A 9 12.12 -13.49 -10.24
C TYR A 9 13.16 -13.25 -11.33
N GLU A 10 13.29 -14.21 -12.24
CA GLU A 10 14.24 -14.15 -13.37
C GLU A 10 13.52 -13.79 -14.69
N GLU A 11 12.19 -13.83 -14.68
CA GLU A 11 11.36 -13.56 -15.84
C GLU A 11 11.42 -12.07 -16.23
N GLU A 12 11.79 -11.79 -17.49
CA GLU A 12 11.84 -10.42 -18.03
C GLU A 12 10.49 -9.70 -17.93
N SER A 13 9.37 -10.43 -18.05
CA SER A 13 8.03 -9.87 -17.90
C SER A 13 7.80 -9.25 -16.53
N VAL A 14 8.34 -9.86 -15.46
CA VAL A 14 8.20 -9.33 -14.09
C VAL A 14 8.99 -8.02 -13.95
N ARG A 15 10.16 -7.94 -14.58
CA ARG A 15 10.93 -6.68 -14.61
C ARG A 15 10.19 -5.60 -15.41
N ASN A 16 9.59 -5.94 -16.54
CA ASN A 16 8.81 -4.99 -17.33
C ASN A 16 7.58 -4.46 -16.58
N ASP A 17 6.84 -5.34 -15.89
CA ASP A 17 5.72 -4.93 -15.05
C ASP A 17 6.17 -4.00 -13.91
N TYR A 18 7.33 -4.28 -13.30
CA TYR A 18 7.95 -3.40 -12.30
C TYR A 18 8.30 -2.03 -12.89
N GLU A 19 9.00 -1.96 -14.03
CA GLU A 19 9.41 -0.68 -14.63
C GLU A 19 8.22 0.18 -15.03
N VAL A 20 7.18 -0.44 -15.59
CA VAL A 20 5.92 0.24 -15.94
C VAL A 20 5.22 0.76 -14.69
N SER A 21 5.13 -0.07 -13.64
CA SER A 21 4.55 0.34 -12.34
C SER A 21 5.34 1.51 -11.74
N LYS A 22 6.68 1.41 -11.70
CA LYS A 22 7.54 2.45 -11.13
C LYS A 22 7.43 3.76 -11.90
N LYS A 23 7.41 3.70 -13.23
CA LYS A 23 7.21 4.89 -14.07
C LYS A 23 5.87 5.57 -13.77
N TYR A 24 4.79 4.79 -13.69
CA TYR A 24 3.47 5.33 -13.39
C TYR A 24 3.36 5.88 -11.96
N LEU A 25 4.02 5.23 -10.99
CA LEU A 25 4.17 5.73 -9.62
C LEU A 25 4.84 7.11 -9.60
N ASP A 26 5.94 7.25 -10.36
CA ASP A 26 6.70 8.50 -10.46
C ASP A 26 5.89 9.62 -11.12
N GLU A 27 5.03 9.29 -12.07
CA GLU A 27 4.10 10.23 -12.74
C GLU A 27 3.00 10.73 -11.80
N LEU A 28 2.42 9.84 -10.99
CA LEU A 28 1.31 10.18 -10.09
C LEU A 28 1.74 10.85 -8.79
N TYR A 29 2.79 10.33 -8.15
CA TYR A 29 3.17 10.71 -6.78
C TYR A 29 4.55 11.36 -6.70
N GLY A 30 5.17 11.64 -7.86
CA GLY A 30 6.50 12.22 -7.97
C GLY A 30 7.62 11.17 -7.91
N LYS A 31 8.84 11.57 -8.28
CA LYS A 31 9.96 10.64 -8.49
C LYS A 31 10.39 9.87 -7.24
N THR A 32 10.56 8.56 -7.41
CA THR A 32 11.31 7.65 -6.53
C THR A 32 12.70 7.42 -7.12
N THR A 33 13.72 7.34 -6.27
CA THR A 33 15.11 7.17 -6.71
C THR A 33 15.83 6.01 -6.00
N PRO A 34 15.23 4.80 -5.89
CA PRO A 34 15.93 3.67 -5.30
C PRO A 34 17.19 3.35 -6.12
N THR A 35 18.29 3.01 -5.44
CA THR A 35 19.55 2.61 -6.07
C THR A 35 19.39 1.26 -6.77
N ALA A 36 18.66 0.34 -6.14
CA ALA A 36 18.31 -0.97 -6.69
C ALA A 36 17.01 -1.50 -6.07
N VAL A 37 16.28 -2.32 -6.83
CA VAL A 37 15.09 -3.06 -6.34
C VAL A 37 15.18 -4.53 -6.74
N TYR A 38 15.18 -5.38 -5.73
CA TYR A 38 15.20 -6.85 -5.85
C TYR A 38 13.76 -7.39 -5.83
N LEU A 39 13.39 -8.15 -6.85
CA LEU A 39 12.04 -8.71 -7.00
C LEU A 39 12.10 -10.18 -6.62
N ARG A 40 11.50 -10.52 -5.48
CA ARG A 40 11.65 -11.82 -4.83
C ARG A 40 10.32 -12.50 -4.67
N LYS A 41 10.29 -13.81 -4.89
CA LYS A 41 9.17 -14.68 -4.53
C LYS A 41 9.42 -15.26 -3.15
N HIS A 42 8.45 -15.10 -2.25
CA HIS A 42 8.49 -15.76 -0.95
C HIS A 42 8.60 -17.29 -1.10
N GLN A 43 9.48 -17.90 -0.32
CA GLN A 43 9.53 -19.35 -0.12
C GLN A 43 9.35 -19.72 1.35
N PRO A 44 8.55 -20.75 1.67
CA PRO A 44 8.48 -21.26 3.02
C PRO A 44 9.84 -21.81 3.46
N ILE A 45 10.21 -21.57 4.73
CA ILE A 45 11.46 -22.07 5.34
C ILE A 45 11.48 -23.60 5.36
N ASP A 46 10.32 -24.19 5.66
CA ASP A 46 10.01 -25.63 5.61
C ASP A 46 8.59 -25.80 5.04
N PRO A 47 8.40 -26.39 3.84
CA PRO A 47 7.09 -26.56 3.22
C PRO A 47 6.14 -27.50 3.98
N LEU A 48 6.62 -28.26 4.99
CA LEU A 48 5.81 -29.15 5.82
C LEU A 48 5.39 -28.54 7.16
N ILE A 49 6.10 -27.51 7.64
CA ILE A 49 5.89 -26.88 8.97
C ILE A 49 5.41 -25.44 8.85
N ALA A 50 5.78 -24.72 7.78
CA ALA A 50 5.37 -23.35 7.59
C ALA A 50 3.87 -23.30 7.31
N ARG A 51 3.08 -22.82 8.29
CA ARG A 51 1.89 -22.03 7.94
C ARG A 51 2.41 -20.98 6.96
N THR A 52 2.05 -21.10 5.69
CA THR A 52 2.32 -20.12 4.64
C THR A 52 1.98 -18.74 5.20
N LEU A 53 3.01 -17.99 5.56
CA LEU A 53 2.94 -16.66 6.09
C LEU A 53 4.23 -15.98 5.57
N ASN A 54 4.21 -14.75 5.08
CA ASN A 54 3.19 -13.71 5.25
C ASN A 54 3.07 -12.89 3.96
N SER A 55 2.04 -12.04 3.94
CA SER A 55 1.72 -10.99 2.99
C SER A 55 2.89 -10.45 2.15
N PRO A 56 2.62 -10.02 0.90
CA PRO A 56 3.61 -9.29 0.11
C PRO A 56 4.17 -8.10 0.90
N LEU A 57 5.41 -7.72 0.60
CA LEU A 57 6.14 -6.74 1.39
C LEU A 57 7.19 -6.00 0.56
N CYS A 58 7.29 -4.70 0.76
CA CYS A 58 8.40 -3.86 0.34
C CYS A 58 9.19 -3.42 1.57
N GLU A 59 10.50 -3.70 1.61
CA GLU A 59 11.36 -3.28 2.73
C GLU A 59 12.71 -2.72 2.23
N SER A 60 13.26 -1.79 3.01
CA SER A 60 14.64 -1.34 2.84
C SER A 60 15.64 -2.42 3.25
N ILE A 61 16.70 -2.62 2.48
CA ILE A 61 17.81 -3.50 2.84
C ILE A 61 18.72 -2.75 3.80
N SER A 62 18.71 -3.12 5.08
CA SER A 62 19.37 -2.35 6.15
C SER A 62 20.88 -2.16 5.95
N GLU A 63 21.55 -3.09 5.29
CA GLU A 63 22.99 -3.06 5.04
C GLU A 63 23.38 -2.28 3.77
N ARG A 64 22.41 -1.71 3.03
CA ARG A 64 22.65 -1.10 1.72
C ARG A 64 21.87 0.20 1.54
N ASP A 65 22.59 1.26 1.22
CA ASP A 65 22.00 2.58 1.09
C ASP A 65 20.98 2.64 -0.06
N ASN A 66 19.72 2.90 0.31
CA ASN A 66 18.63 3.16 -0.62
C ASN A 66 18.37 2.00 -1.61
N GLU A 67 18.61 0.76 -1.17
CA GLU A 67 18.21 -0.46 -1.87
C GLU A 67 16.98 -1.10 -1.19
N PHE A 68 16.09 -1.67 -2.00
CA PHE A 68 14.83 -2.26 -1.52
C PHE A 68 14.64 -3.68 -2.04
N ALA A 69 13.94 -4.48 -1.26
CA ALA A 69 13.43 -5.78 -1.68
C ALA A 69 11.91 -5.75 -1.69
N ILE A 70 11.31 -6.18 -2.80
CA ILE A 70 9.89 -6.44 -2.93
C ILE A 70 9.71 -7.95 -2.94
N TYR A 71 8.97 -8.46 -1.97
CA TYR A 71 8.61 -9.85 -1.86
C TYR A 71 7.15 -10.06 -2.23
N LEU A 72 6.92 -10.98 -3.16
CA LEU A 72 5.60 -11.33 -3.67
C LEU A 72 5.26 -12.77 -3.30
N THR A 73 3.97 -13.06 -3.20
CA THR A 73 3.47 -14.41 -2.90
C THR A 73 2.91 -15.09 -4.15
N LEU A 74 2.49 -14.32 -5.14
CA LEU A 74 1.88 -14.83 -6.38
C LEU A 74 2.91 -15.26 -7.42
N GLY A 75 2.56 -16.24 -8.25
CA GLY A 75 3.35 -16.56 -9.45
C GLY A 75 3.19 -15.48 -10.53
N ALA A 76 4.22 -15.24 -11.33
CA ALA A 76 4.21 -14.25 -12.43
C ALA A 76 3.12 -14.52 -13.49
N ASN A 77 2.59 -15.74 -13.53
CA ASN A 77 1.50 -16.14 -14.42
C ASN A 77 0.09 -15.93 -13.82
N SER A 78 -0.02 -15.45 -12.59
CA SER A 78 -1.30 -15.11 -11.99
C SER A 78 -1.82 -13.79 -12.57
N LYS A 79 -3.12 -13.72 -12.88
CA LYS A 79 -3.76 -12.46 -13.28
C LYS A 79 -3.80 -11.42 -12.16
N MET A 80 -3.73 -11.85 -10.90
CA MET A 80 -3.63 -10.97 -9.75
C MET A 80 -2.20 -10.47 -9.50
N PHE A 81 -1.21 -10.97 -10.24
CA PHE A 81 0.22 -10.68 -10.02
C PHE A 81 0.54 -9.20 -10.16
N LEU A 82 0.10 -8.56 -11.25
CA LEU A 82 0.37 -7.15 -11.48
C LEU A 82 -0.21 -6.28 -10.36
N GLY A 83 -1.40 -6.62 -9.85
CA GLY A 83 -2.00 -5.89 -8.72
C GLY A 83 -1.16 -5.98 -7.45
N GLN A 84 -0.67 -7.17 -7.11
CA GLN A 84 0.22 -7.36 -5.96
C GLN A 84 1.55 -6.62 -6.16
N LEU A 85 2.18 -6.76 -7.33
CA LEU A 85 3.45 -6.08 -7.62
C LEU A 85 3.29 -4.55 -7.60
N ALA A 86 2.24 -4.02 -8.21
CA ALA A 86 1.99 -2.58 -8.24
C ALA A 86 1.76 -2.00 -6.84
N HIS A 87 1.02 -2.71 -5.99
CA HIS A 87 0.85 -2.33 -4.59
C HIS A 87 2.23 -2.20 -3.89
N GLU A 88 3.08 -3.23 -4.00
CA GLU A 88 4.41 -3.19 -3.36
C GLU A 88 5.37 -2.17 -3.99
N VAL A 89 5.22 -1.90 -5.29
CA VAL A 89 5.96 -0.82 -5.95
C VAL A 89 5.58 0.54 -5.37
N ALA A 90 4.30 0.77 -5.05
CA ALA A 90 3.85 2.04 -4.47
C ALA A 90 4.49 2.35 -3.11
N HIS A 91 4.80 1.31 -2.32
CA HIS A 91 5.57 1.45 -1.08
C HIS A 91 6.96 2.08 -1.29
N LEU A 92 7.53 2.09 -2.51
CA LEU A 92 8.78 2.81 -2.79
C LEU A 92 8.68 4.33 -2.58
N LYS A 93 7.47 4.91 -2.47
CA LYS A 93 7.31 6.32 -2.05
C LYS A 93 7.75 6.53 -0.61
N ASN A 94 7.45 5.58 0.27
CA ASN A 94 7.99 5.54 1.62
C ASN A 94 7.84 4.12 2.20
N ALA A 95 8.87 3.28 2.09
CA ALA A 95 8.83 1.90 2.57
C ALA A 95 8.87 1.78 4.10
N HIS A 96 8.95 2.92 4.80
CA HIS A 96 8.87 3.02 6.25
C HIS A 96 7.52 3.57 6.73
N ALA A 97 6.58 3.82 5.82
CA ALA A 97 5.23 4.24 6.18
C ALA A 97 4.38 3.01 6.54
N PHE A 98 3.96 2.91 7.79
CA PHE A 98 3.15 1.83 8.34
C PHE A 98 1.81 2.40 8.80
N ASP A 99 0.93 2.66 7.84
CA ASP A 99 -0.34 3.36 8.04
C ASP A 99 -1.44 2.76 7.16
N LEU A 100 -2.64 2.55 7.71
CA LEU A 100 -3.75 1.91 6.96
C LEU A 100 -4.17 2.73 5.73
N TYR A 101 -4.07 4.06 5.77
CA TYR A 101 -4.39 4.88 4.61
C TYR A 101 -3.35 4.71 3.50
N ILE A 102 -2.08 4.46 3.84
CA ILE A 102 -1.03 4.15 2.86
C ILE A 102 -1.32 2.82 2.17
N GLU A 103 -1.74 1.79 2.91
CA GLU A 103 -2.17 0.51 2.31
C GLU A 103 -3.32 0.70 1.32
N GLY A 104 -4.28 1.55 1.65
CA GLY A 104 -5.38 1.93 0.76
C GLY A 104 -4.90 2.68 -0.49
N ILE A 105 -3.97 3.63 -0.33
CA ILE A 105 -3.36 4.41 -1.43
C ILE A 105 -2.61 3.48 -2.39
N ASN A 106 -1.81 2.57 -1.85
CA ASN A 106 -1.04 1.60 -2.64
C ASN A 106 -1.95 0.63 -3.40
N THR A 107 -3.04 0.20 -2.76
CA THR A 107 -4.05 -0.66 -3.40
C THR A 107 -4.82 0.10 -4.48
N ASN A 108 -5.22 1.35 -4.25
CA ASN A 108 -5.86 2.17 -5.28
C ASN A 108 -4.89 2.53 -6.42
N PHE A 109 -3.59 2.71 -6.14
CA PHE A 109 -2.58 2.85 -7.17
C PHE A 109 -2.54 1.63 -8.10
N ALA A 110 -2.57 0.42 -7.54
CA ALA A 110 -2.62 -0.80 -8.34
C ALA A 110 -3.82 -0.83 -9.29
N ARG A 111 -5.02 -0.44 -8.82
CA ARG A 111 -6.20 -0.26 -9.69
C ARG A 111 -5.94 0.73 -10.84
N LYS A 112 -5.43 1.92 -10.51
CA LYS A 112 -5.18 2.98 -11.50
C LYS A 112 -4.18 2.55 -12.55
N LEU A 113 -3.16 1.77 -12.16
CA LEU A 113 -2.21 1.20 -13.12
C LEU A 113 -2.92 0.27 -14.12
N HIS A 114 -3.84 -0.59 -13.65
CA HIS A 114 -4.61 -1.45 -14.57
C HIS A 114 -5.40 -0.61 -15.56
N SER A 115 -6.08 0.45 -15.10
CA SER A 115 -6.76 1.38 -16.01
C SER A 115 -5.81 2.10 -16.98
N HIS A 116 -4.63 2.52 -16.51
CA HIS A 116 -3.63 3.16 -17.35
C HIS A 116 -3.12 2.24 -18.48
N LEU A 117 -3.09 0.93 -18.22
CA LEU A 117 -2.63 -0.08 -19.18
C LEU A 117 -3.76 -0.70 -20.03
N GLY A 118 -5.02 -0.29 -19.82
CA GLY A 118 -6.18 -0.92 -20.47
C GLY A 118 -6.36 -2.40 -20.07
N ARG A 119 -6.05 -2.73 -18.81
CA ARG A 119 -6.09 -4.09 -18.22
C ARG A 119 -7.12 -4.17 -17.08
N GLU A 120 -8.21 -3.42 -17.18
CA GLU A 120 -9.27 -3.35 -16.15
C GLU A 120 -9.84 -4.73 -15.80
N ASP A 121 -9.96 -5.62 -16.78
CA ASP A 121 -10.47 -6.98 -16.59
C ASP A 121 -9.63 -7.80 -15.60
N GLU A 122 -8.33 -7.53 -15.50
CA GLU A 122 -7.45 -8.22 -14.54
C GLU A 122 -7.64 -7.66 -13.12
N TRP A 123 -7.96 -6.37 -12.97
CA TRP A 123 -8.28 -5.79 -11.68
C TRP A 123 -9.61 -6.32 -11.10
N LEU A 124 -10.55 -6.72 -11.95
CA LEU A 124 -11.82 -7.29 -11.49
C LEU A 124 -11.63 -8.55 -10.61
N GLU A 125 -10.54 -9.29 -10.78
CA GLU A 125 -10.23 -10.42 -9.88
C GLU A 125 -9.91 -9.96 -8.45
N TRP A 126 -9.23 -8.81 -8.29
CA TRP A 126 -9.02 -8.17 -6.99
C TRP A 126 -10.30 -7.61 -6.40
N GLU A 127 -11.16 -6.94 -7.18
CA GLU A 127 -12.46 -6.48 -6.69
C GLU A 127 -13.35 -7.64 -6.23
N GLY A 128 -13.35 -8.75 -6.97
CA GLY A 128 -14.06 -9.97 -6.58
C GLY A 128 -13.49 -10.59 -5.30
N HIS A 129 -12.16 -10.59 -5.14
CA HIS A 129 -11.46 -11.05 -3.94
C HIS A 129 -11.86 -10.22 -2.70
N PHE A 130 -11.83 -8.89 -2.80
CA PHE A 130 -12.24 -7.97 -1.74
C PHE A 130 -13.73 -8.08 -1.41
N SER A 131 -14.59 -8.15 -2.43
CA SER A 131 -16.04 -8.29 -2.27
C SER A 131 -16.43 -9.61 -1.59
N ALA A 132 -15.61 -10.65 -1.73
CA ALA A 132 -15.77 -11.92 -1.03
C ALA A 132 -15.27 -11.90 0.42
N GLY A 133 -14.86 -10.74 0.95
CA GLY A 133 -14.37 -10.58 2.32
C GLY A 133 -12.96 -11.12 2.55
N LYS A 134 -12.18 -11.35 1.50
CA LYS A 134 -10.77 -11.72 1.62
C LYS A 134 -9.92 -10.48 1.75
N ASP A 135 -8.84 -10.58 2.54
CA ASP A 135 -7.92 -9.48 2.80
C ASP A 135 -8.65 -8.18 3.25
N PRO A 136 -9.48 -8.27 4.31
CA PRO A 136 -10.44 -7.21 4.65
C PRO A 136 -9.79 -5.88 5.01
N LEU A 137 -8.58 -5.89 5.58
CA LEU A 137 -7.79 -4.67 5.82
C LEU A 137 -7.56 -3.88 4.53
N TYR A 138 -7.04 -4.55 3.50
CA TYR A 138 -6.77 -3.93 2.20
C TYR A 138 -8.05 -3.55 1.48
N ALA A 139 -9.09 -4.37 1.58
CA ALA A 139 -10.40 -4.06 1.00
C ALA A 139 -11.00 -2.77 1.59
N ASP A 140 -11.08 -2.67 2.91
CA ASP A 140 -11.73 -1.55 3.60
C ASP A 140 -10.96 -0.23 3.41
N THR A 141 -9.62 -0.29 3.42
CA THR A 141 -8.78 0.89 3.16
C THR A 141 -8.79 1.29 1.68
N TYR A 142 -8.82 0.33 0.76
CA TYR A 142 -8.99 0.58 -0.68
C TYR A 142 -10.29 1.33 -0.99
N PHE A 143 -11.42 0.86 -0.47
CA PHE A 143 -12.72 1.51 -0.73
C PHE A 143 -12.77 2.93 -0.18
N LEU A 144 -12.19 3.18 0.99
CA LEU A 144 -12.05 4.53 1.53
C LEU A 144 -11.25 5.42 0.58
N ILE A 145 -10.05 4.99 0.17
CA ILE A 145 -9.16 5.83 -0.64
C ILE A 145 -9.72 6.04 -2.05
N LYS A 146 -10.33 5.01 -2.63
CA LYS A 146 -11.03 5.12 -3.92
C LYS A 146 -12.13 6.17 -3.85
N GLU A 147 -12.98 6.14 -2.82
CA GLU A 147 -14.07 7.11 -2.65
C GLU A 147 -13.54 8.52 -2.39
N LEU A 148 -12.49 8.69 -1.57
CA LEU A 148 -11.84 9.99 -1.41
C LEU A 148 -11.29 10.53 -2.74
N GLU A 149 -10.65 9.70 -3.55
CA GLU A 149 -10.12 10.15 -4.83
C GLU A 149 -11.23 10.50 -5.84
N GLU A 150 -12.34 9.76 -5.84
CA GLU A 150 -13.48 9.96 -6.75
C GLU A 150 -14.32 11.19 -6.38
N GLU A 151 -14.53 11.45 -5.08
CA GLU A 151 -15.42 12.51 -4.60
C GLU A 151 -14.69 13.82 -4.20
N ILE A 152 -13.39 13.73 -3.88
CA ILE A 152 -12.57 14.89 -3.50
C ILE A 152 -11.60 15.21 -4.63
N SER A 153 -10.45 14.52 -4.68
CA SER A 153 -9.51 14.60 -5.80
C SER A 153 -8.33 13.64 -5.61
N HIS A 154 -7.66 13.33 -6.72
CA HIS A 154 -6.35 12.68 -6.66
C HIS A 154 -5.28 13.55 -5.99
N ASP A 155 -5.32 14.88 -6.19
CA ASP A 155 -4.38 15.80 -5.55
C ASP A 155 -4.44 15.68 -4.01
N PHE A 156 -5.66 15.69 -3.44
CA PHE A 156 -5.87 15.48 -2.02
C PHE A 156 -5.26 14.16 -1.53
N VAL A 157 -5.54 13.04 -2.23
CA VAL A 157 -4.98 11.72 -1.86
C VAL A 157 -3.47 11.69 -1.95
N SER A 158 -2.89 12.26 -3.01
CA SER A 158 -1.43 12.29 -3.21
C SER A 158 -0.69 13.08 -2.13
N LYS A 159 -1.32 14.14 -1.59
CA LYS A 159 -0.74 14.97 -0.53
C LYS A 159 -0.59 14.25 0.81
N ALA A 160 -1.24 13.10 1.02
CA ALA A 160 -1.06 12.29 2.24
C ALA A 160 0.43 12.02 2.55
N PHE A 161 1.25 11.77 1.52
CA PHE A 161 2.69 11.55 1.67
C PHE A 161 3.46 12.75 2.23
N ASN A 162 2.95 13.98 2.05
CA ASN A 162 3.56 15.20 2.60
C ASN A 162 3.28 15.38 4.10
N HIS A 163 2.33 14.62 4.64
CA HIS A 163 1.91 14.69 6.05
C HIS A 163 2.37 13.47 6.86
N LEU A 164 3.37 12.74 6.37
CA LEU A 164 3.99 11.67 7.13
C LEU A 164 4.77 12.21 8.32
N THR A 165 4.55 11.62 9.48
CA THR A 165 5.20 11.97 10.75
C THR A 165 5.85 10.76 11.37
N LEU A 166 7.04 10.96 11.95
CA LEU A 166 7.81 9.89 12.58
C LEU A 166 7.20 9.53 13.93
N THR A 167 7.00 8.24 14.17
CA THR A 167 6.57 7.69 15.46
C THR A 167 7.30 6.36 15.74
N LYS A 168 7.00 5.74 16.88
CA LYS A 168 7.51 4.42 17.26
C LYS A 168 6.46 3.34 17.01
N GLY A 169 6.84 2.32 16.25
CA GLY A 169 6.06 1.11 16.09
C GLY A 169 6.20 0.15 17.28
N LYS A 170 5.54 -1.00 17.17
CA LYS A 170 5.46 -2.03 18.21
C LYS A 170 6.82 -2.55 18.71
N ASP A 171 7.81 -2.60 17.84
CA ASP A 171 9.18 -3.09 18.15
C ASP A 171 10.17 -1.95 18.44
N ASP A 172 9.69 -0.77 18.88
CA ASP A 172 10.50 0.45 19.06
C ASP A 172 11.19 0.96 17.79
N LYS A 173 10.86 0.38 16.63
CA LYS A 173 11.34 0.84 15.33
C LYS A 173 10.67 2.15 14.96
N SER A 174 11.46 3.07 14.41
CA SER A 174 10.95 4.28 13.80
C SER A 174 10.14 3.96 12.56
N ILE A 175 8.88 4.38 12.55
CA ILE A 175 7.94 4.23 11.43
C ILE A 175 7.34 5.60 11.11
N TYR A 176 6.83 5.76 9.89
CA TYR A 176 6.05 6.92 9.51
C TYR A 176 4.55 6.59 9.50
N VAL A 177 3.74 7.53 9.98
CA VAL A 177 2.28 7.49 9.91
C VAL A 177 1.73 8.81 9.40
N ILE A 178 0.56 8.79 8.77
CA ILE A 178 -0.07 10.01 8.28
C ILE A 178 -0.60 10.81 9.46
N ASN A 179 -0.24 12.09 9.50
CA ASN A 179 -0.91 13.07 10.34
C ASN A 179 -2.24 13.44 9.69
N LEU A 180 -3.30 12.70 10.03
CA LEU A 180 -4.62 12.84 9.43
C LEU A 180 -5.19 14.25 9.63
N LYS A 181 -4.92 14.89 10.78
CA LYS A 181 -5.36 16.26 11.05
C LYS A 181 -4.75 17.26 10.08
N GLN A 182 -3.44 17.18 9.84
CA GLN A 182 -2.77 18.07 8.89
C GLN A 182 -3.19 17.76 7.46
N TRP A 183 -3.33 16.49 7.11
CA TRP A 183 -3.82 16.11 5.78
C TRP A 183 -5.23 16.64 5.50
N LEU A 184 -6.16 16.51 6.44
CA LEU A 184 -7.52 17.08 6.31
C LEU A 184 -7.55 18.61 6.29
N ASN A 185 -6.51 19.29 6.76
CA ASN A 185 -6.40 20.74 6.70
C ASN A 185 -5.92 21.25 5.32
N GLU A 186 -5.55 20.37 4.39
CA GLU A 186 -5.26 20.74 2.98
C GLU A 186 -6.50 21.22 2.22
N ILE A 187 -7.69 20.89 2.75
CA ILE A 187 -9.00 21.23 2.18
C ILE A 187 -9.85 21.94 3.22
N GLU A 188 -10.79 22.75 2.77
CA GLU A 188 -11.65 23.57 3.63
C GLU A 188 -13.12 23.51 3.20
N GLY A 189 -14.02 24.08 4.02
CA GLY A 189 -15.42 24.24 3.68
C GLY A 189 -16.14 22.92 3.37
N GLU A 190 -16.89 22.92 2.26
CA GLU A 190 -17.71 21.78 1.82
C GLU A 190 -16.86 20.57 1.43
N GLU A 191 -15.70 20.78 0.80
CA GLU A 191 -14.78 19.70 0.41
C GLU A 191 -14.28 18.95 1.64
N ARG A 192 -13.82 19.68 2.66
CA ARG A 192 -13.45 19.09 3.95
C ARG A 192 -14.61 18.35 4.62
N ALA A 193 -15.81 18.94 4.63
CA ALA A 193 -16.98 18.30 5.21
C ALA A 193 -17.32 16.98 4.49
N ASN A 194 -17.14 16.91 3.16
CA ASN A 194 -17.36 15.69 2.39
C ASN A 194 -16.28 14.65 2.66
N ALA A 195 -14.99 15.04 2.72
CA ALA A 195 -13.91 14.13 3.08
C ALA A 195 -14.14 13.51 4.47
N VAL A 196 -14.51 14.33 5.46
CA VAL A 196 -14.83 13.85 6.82
C VAL A 196 -15.96 12.82 6.79
N LYS A 197 -17.07 13.08 6.08
CA LYS A 197 -18.17 12.10 5.94
C LYS A 197 -17.71 10.77 5.33
N ILE A 198 -16.81 10.81 4.35
CA ILE A 198 -16.24 9.60 3.72
C ILE A 198 -15.41 8.82 4.75
N PHE A 199 -14.52 9.51 5.49
CA PHE A 199 -13.78 8.86 6.57
C PHE A 199 -14.73 8.24 7.61
N GLU A 200 -15.74 8.98 8.09
CA GLU A 200 -16.73 8.49 9.07
C GLU A 200 -17.45 7.23 8.58
N LYS A 201 -17.89 7.23 7.31
CA LYS A 201 -18.58 6.10 6.67
C LYS A 201 -17.78 4.80 6.74
N HIS A 202 -16.45 4.87 6.59
CA HIS A 202 -15.56 3.71 6.52
C HIS A 202 -14.86 3.39 7.86
N GLN A 203 -14.80 4.35 8.79
CA GLN A 203 -14.00 4.27 10.02
C GLN A 203 -14.29 3.03 10.86
N ALA A 204 -15.56 2.64 10.99
CA ALA A 204 -15.96 1.51 11.83
C ALA A 204 -15.30 0.19 11.40
N LYS A 205 -15.13 -0.02 10.09
CA LYS A 205 -14.46 -1.23 9.57
C LYS A 205 -12.94 -1.13 9.71
N ILE A 206 -12.37 0.03 9.39
CA ILE A 206 -10.92 0.26 9.49
C ILE A 206 -10.44 0.11 10.94
N LEU A 207 -11.23 0.54 11.92
CA LEU A 207 -10.93 0.34 13.35
C LEU A 207 -10.75 -1.14 13.73
N LEU A 208 -11.44 -2.08 13.06
CA LEU A 208 -11.28 -3.51 13.32
C LEU A 208 -9.88 -4.02 12.92
N HIS A 209 -9.23 -3.32 11.98
CA HIS A 209 -7.92 -3.68 11.46
C HIS A 209 -6.78 -2.88 12.10
N LYS A 210 -7.11 -1.82 12.86
CA LYS A 210 -6.19 -1.02 13.66
C LYS A 210 -5.68 -1.83 14.86
N SER A 211 -4.76 -2.75 14.60
CA SER A 211 -4.11 -3.57 15.62
C SER A 211 -2.67 -3.88 15.21
N GLY A 212 -1.83 -4.26 16.18
CA GLY A 212 -0.46 -4.67 15.90
C GLY A 212 0.35 -3.59 15.19
N ASP A 213 0.73 -3.84 13.94
CA ASP A 213 1.65 -2.98 13.17
C ASP A 213 1.04 -1.64 12.76
N TYR A 214 -0.29 -1.50 12.83
CA TYR A 214 -1.01 -0.28 12.40
C TYR A 214 -1.67 0.49 13.55
N GLU A 215 -1.35 0.15 14.80
CA GLU A 215 -1.89 0.80 16.01
C GLU A 215 -1.79 2.34 15.98
N GLN A 216 -0.74 2.85 15.33
CA GLN A 216 -0.40 4.26 15.28
C GLN A 216 -1.13 5.05 14.18
N THR A 217 -1.94 4.40 13.33
CA THR A 217 -2.77 5.07 12.33
C THR A 217 -3.75 6.01 13.04
N GLN A 218 -3.77 7.30 12.71
CA GLN A 218 -4.71 8.24 13.34
C GLN A 218 -6.13 8.03 12.81
N MET A 219 -7.12 8.06 13.70
CA MET A 219 -8.54 7.95 13.34
C MET A 219 -9.25 9.28 13.58
N LEU A 220 -10.33 9.57 12.84
CA LEU A 220 -11.09 10.82 13.01
C LEU A 220 -11.50 11.09 14.47
N ALA A 221 -11.94 10.05 15.19
CA ALA A 221 -12.37 10.15 16.58
C ALA A 221 -11.25 10.58 17.55
N GLU A 222 -9.99 10.43 17.15
CA GLU A 222 -8.81 10.82 17.93
C GLU A 222 -8.41 12.28 17.66
N LEU A 223 -8.98 12.95 16.65
CA LEU A 223 -8.64 14.33 16.28
C LEU A 223 -9.40 15.38 17.09
N GLU A 224 -10.50 14.99 17.74
CA GLU A 224 -11.38 15.83 18.54
C GLU A 224 -11.07 15.80 20.05
N ALA A 225 -10.11 14.96 20.47
CA ALA A 225 -9.65 14.82 21.85
C ALA A 225 -8.44 15.73 22.16
#